data_AF-A0A059CG15-F1
#
_entry.id   AF-A0A059CG15-F1
#
_cell.length_a   1.000
_cell.length_b   1.000
_cell.length_c   1.000
_cell.angle_alpha   90.00
_cell.angle_beta   90.00
_cell.angle_gamma   90.00
#
_symmetry.space_group_name_H-M   'P 1'
#
loop_
_entity.id
_entity.type
_entity.pdbx_description
1 polymer ?
#
loop_
_entity_poly.entity_id
_entity_poly.type
_entity_poly.pdbx_seq_one_letter_code
_entity_poly.pdbx_strand_id
1 'polypeptide(L)'
;KEDADDKGFANYHLVVATLIAAVTFQAGVNPPGGVWQEDLFNKDGKKVGEAGRAIYATDETAFYIFLAFNTLAFSTSMFLIICHTWGFPLFFE
;
A
#
# COMPACT_ATOMS: atom_id res chain seq x y z
N LYS A 1 7.90 32.82 -15.22
CA LYS A 1 6.60 32.20 -15.60
C LYS A 1 6.76 30.68 -15.68
N GLU A 2 7.89 30.18 -16.15
CA GLU A 2 8.33 28.77 -16.13
C GLU A 2 8.48 28.19 -14.71
N ASP A 3 8.96 29.05 -13.81
CA ASP A 3 9.25 28.83 -12.39
C ASP A 3 8.01 28.75 -11.47
N ALA A 4 6.84 29.19 -11.95
CA ALA A 4 5.56 28.98 -11.26
C ALA A 4 4.87 27.68 -11.69
N ASP A 5 5.16 27.23 -12.91
CA ASP A 5 4.61 26.00 -13.49
C ASP A 5 5.28 24.76 -12.86
N ASP A 6 6.60 24.77 -12.76
CA ASP A 6 7.40 23.71 -12.11
C ASP A 6 6.96 23.42 -10.66
N LYS A 7 6.66 24.48 -9.89
CA LYS A 7 6.12 24.36 -8.53
C LYS A 7 4.70 23.76 -8.50
N GLY A 8 3.87 24.06 -9.50
CA GLY A 8 2.55 23.47 -9.63
C GLY A 8 2.62 21.97 -9.90
N PHE A 9 3.52 21.56 -10.79
CA PHE A 9 3.77 20.15 -11.09
C PHE A 9 4.33 19.38 -9.89
N ALA A 10 5.28 19.95 -9.17
CA ALA A 10 5.84 19.41 -7.93
C ALA A 10 4.76 19.11 -6.87
N ASN A 11 3.89 20.09 -6.60
CA ASN A 11 2.81 19.95 -5.62
C ASN A 11 1.79 18.86 -5.99
N TYR A 12 1.42 18.78 -7.28
CA TYR A 12 0.51 17.73 -7.75
C TYR A 12 1.11 16.33 -7.55
N HIS A 13 2.39 16.13 -7.87
CA HIS A 13 3.06 14.85 -7.68
C HIS A 13 3.14 14.42 -6.22
N LEU A 14 3.39 15.35 -5.29
CA LEU A 14 3.34 15.06 -3.86
C LEU A 14 1.98 14.56 -3.42
N VAL A 15 0.91 15.27 -3.80
CA VAL A 15 -0.46 14.90 -3.42
C VAL A 15 -0.78 13.50 -3.96
N VAL A 16 -0.47 13.24 -5.22
CA VAL A 16 -0.68 11.93 -5.84
C VAL A 16 0.13 10.84 -5.13
N ALA A 17 1.42 11.09 -4.84
CA ALA A 17 2.27 10.13 -4.14
C ALA A 17 1.75 9.83 -2.73
N THR A 18 1.32 10.84 -1.96
CA THR A 18 0.74 10.63 -0.63
C THR A 18 -0.56 9.83 -0.70
N LEU A 19 -1.42 10.10 -1.70
CA LEU A 19 -2.66 9.34 -1.90
C LEU A 19 -2.37 7.87 -2.26
N ILE A 20 -1.42 7.60 -3.16
CA ILE A 20 -1.02 6.23 -3.52
C ILE A 20 -0.44 5.52 -2.31
N ALA A 21 0.44 6.18 -1.54
CA ALA A 21 1.00 5.62 -0.32
C ALA A 21 -0.09 5.27 0.70
N ALA A 22 -1.10 6.13 0.89
CA ALA A 22 -2.22 5.88 1.78
C ALA A 22 -3.07 4.69 1.32
N VAL A 23 -3.43 4.63 0.04
CA VAL A 23 -4.27 3.55 -0.52
C VAL A 23 -3.55 2.20 -0.45
N THR A 24 -2.27 2.15 -0.82
CA THR A 24 -1.47 0.91 -0.79
C THR A 24 -1.20 0.45 0.65
N PHE A 25 -1.00 1.38 1.58
CA PHE A 25 -0.91 1.05 3.02
C PHE A 25 -2.21 0.44 3.52
N GLN A 26 -3.36 1.07 3.25
CA GLN A 26 -4.68 0.56 3.64
C GLN A 26 -4.94 -0.84 3.05
N ALA A 27 -4.62 -1.04 1.78
CA ALA A 27 -4.76 -2.31 1.09
C ALA A 27 -3.83 -3.42 1.65
N GLY A 28 -2.67 -3.04 2.20
CA GLY A 28 -1.73 -3.94 2.86
C GLY A 28 -2.16 -4.34 4.27
N VAL A 29 -2.65 -3.39 5.09
CA VAL A 29 -3.09 -3.67 6.47
C VAL A 29 -4.47 -4.33 6.52
N ASN A 30 -5.32 -4.02 5.55
CA ASN A 30 -6.66 -4.58 5.41
C ASN A 30 -6.74 -5.24 4.03
N PRO A 31 -6.27 -6.49 3.89
CA PRO A 31 -6.32 -7.19 2.62
C PRO A 31 -7.78 -7.25 2.11
N PRO A 32 -7.98 -7.13 0.79
CA PRO A 32 -9.32 -7.17 0.21
C PRO A 32 -10.02 -8.48 0.57
N GLY A 33 -11.27 -8.41 1.02
CA GLY A 33 -11.99 -9.57 1.55
C GLY A 33 -11.68 -9.91 3.01
N GLY A 34 -10.72 -9.22 3.65
CA GLY A 34 -10.40 -9.36 5.07
C GLY A 34 -9.55 -10.58 5.39
N VAL A 35 -9.59 -10.97 6.66
CA VAL A 35 -8.88 -12.15 7.18
C VAL A 35 -9.88 -13.14 7.75
N TRP A 36 -9.52 -14.42 7.76
CA TRP A 36 -10.29 -15.44 8.46
C TRP A 36 -10.32 -15.11 9.96
N GLN A 37 -11.51 -15.04 10.56
CA GLN A 37 -11.66 -14.72 11.99
C GLN A 37 -11.49 -15.95 12.89
N GLU A 38 -11.69 -17.13 12.33
CA GLU A 38 -11.62 -18.42 13.01
C GLU A 38 -10.76 -19.41 12.24
N ASP A 39 -10.26 -20.42 12.93
CA ASP A 39 -9.55 -21.52 12.32
C ASP A 39 -10.50 -22.37 11.46
N LEU A 40 -10.04 -22.76 10.27
CA LEU A 40 -10.81 -23.62 9.37
C LEU A 40 -10.46 -25.08 9.63
N PHE A 41 -11.48 -25.92 9.83
CA PHE A 41 -11.34 -27.36 10.02
C PHE A 41 -12.04 -28.12 8.89
N ASN A 42 -11.43 -29.20 8.41
CA ASN A 42 -12.08 -30.12 7.47
C ASN A 42 -13.03 -31.08 8.22
N LYS A 43 -13.81 -31.88 7.49
CA LYS A 43 -14.75 -32.88 8.02
C LYS A 43 -14.10 -33.89 8.98
N ASP A 44 -12.81 -34.15 8.81
CA ASP A 44 -12.01 -35.02 9.68
C ASP A 44 -11.47 -34.32 10.95
N GLY A 45 -11.87 -33.07 11.21
CA GLY A 45 -11.40 -32.27 12.36
C GLY A 45 -9.96 -31.75 12.23
N LYS A 46 -9.34 -31.87 11.05
CA LYS A 46 -7.98 -31.35 10.80
C LYS A 46 -8.02 -29.87 10.43
N LYS A 47 -7.14 -29.07 11.04
CA LYS A 47 -6.96 -27.65 10.71
C LYS A 47 -6.41 -27.51 9.27
N VAL A 48 -7.14 -26.79 8.42
CA VAL A 48 -6.82 -26.52 7.01
C VAL A 48 -6.60 -25.03 6.72
N GLY A 49 -6.94 -24.15 7.66
CA GLY A 49 -6.67 -22.73 7.58
C GLY A 49 -6.53 -22.12 8.97
N GLU A 50 -5.77 -21.03 9.04
CA GLU A 50 -5.44 -20.34 10.28
C GLU A 50 -6.14 -18.97 10.33
N ALA A 51 -6.69 -18.63 11.50
CA ALA A 51 -7.23 -17.31 11.77
C ALA A 51 -6.15 -16.23 11.54
N GLY A 52 -6.53 -15.10 10.97
CA GLY A 52 -5.62 -14.02 10.58
C GLY A 52 -5.02 -14.18 9.18
N ARG A 53 -5.18 -15.33 8.52
CA ARG A 53 -4.80 -15.46 7.11
C ARG A 53 -5.74 -14.64 6.23
N ALA A 54 -5.18 -13.85 5.31
CA ALA A 54 -5.97 -13.09 4.35
C ALA A 54 -6.88 -14.02 3.53
N ILE A 55 -8.16 -13.68 3.43
CA ILE A 55 -9.13 -14.46 2.64
C ILE A 55 -8.71 -14.47 1.17
N TYR A 56 -8.16 -13.35 0.68
CA TYR A 56 -7.61 -13.23 -0.67
C TYR A 56 -6.42 -14.16 -0.94
N ALA A 57 -5.70 -14.61 0.10
CA ALA A 57 -4.60 -15.58 -0.03
C ALA A 57 -5.06 -17.02 -0.32
N THR A 58 -6.36 -17.23 -0.53
CA THR A 58 -6.89 -18.48 -1.09
C THR A 58 -6.46 -18.67 -2.55
N ASP A 59 -6.37 -17.57 -3.31
CA ASP A 59 -5.72 -17.55 -4.63
C ASP A 59 -4.32 -16.98 -4.49
N GLU A 60 -3.32 -17.87 -4.36
CA GLU A 60 -1.93 -17.47 -4.16
C GLU A 60 -1.40 -16.60 -5.30
N THR A 61 -1.79 -16.87 -6.55
CA THR A 61 -1.24 -16.15 -7.71
C THR A 61 -1.75 -14.71 -7.72
N ALA A 62 -3.07 -14.52 -7.59
CA ALA A 62 -3.66 -13.20 -7.55
C ALA A 62 -3.20 -12.40 -6.32
N PHE A 63 -3.04 -13.08 -5.17
CA PHE A 63 -2.54 -12.46 -3.94
C PHE A 63 -1.09 -11.98 -4.06
N TYR A 64 -0.19 -12.78 -4.63
CA TYR A 64 1.21 -12.39 -4.85
C TYR A 64 1.32 -11.21 -5.84
N ILE A 65 0.56 -11.24 -6.92
CA ILE A 65 0.50 -10.14 -7.90
C ILE A 65 0.03 -8.86 -7.20
N PHE A 66 -1.07 -8.93 -6.44
CA PHE A 66 -1.60 -7.80 -5.68
C PHE A 66 -0.58 -7.22 -4.70
N LEU A 67 0.10 -8.08 -3.92
CA LEU A 67 1.12 -7.64 -2.97
C LEU A 67 2.32 -7.01 -3.67
N ALA A 68 2.81 -7.60 -4.76
CA ALA A 68 3.94 -7.07 -5.50
C ALA A 68 3.65 -5.66 -6.06
N PHE A 69 2.50 -5.48 -6.72
CA PHE A 69 2.12 -4.18 -7.27
C PHE A 69 1.88 -3.12 -6.18
N ASN A 70 1.19 -3.47 -5.07
CA ASN A 70 0.99 -2.54 -3.96
C ASN A 70 2.32 -2.14 -3.30
N THR A 71 3.22 -3.10 -3.10
CA THR A 71 4.54 -2.83 -2.48
C THR A 71 5.40 -1.94 -3.37
N LEU A 72 5.41 -2.19 -4.68
CA LEU A 72 6.11 -1.34 -5.64
C LEU A 72 5.54 0.07 -5.66
N ALA A 73 4.21 0.21 -5.74
CA ALA A 73 3.54 1.51 -5.75
C ALA A 73 3.79 2.29 -4.45
N PHE A 74 3.75 1.63 -3.29
CA PHE A 74 4.08 2.22 -1.99
C PHE A 74 5.54 2.68 -1.94
N SER A 75 6.48 1.81 -2.34
CA SER A 75 7.91 2.11 -2.35
C SER A 75 8.26 3.28 -3.27
N THR A 76 7.72 3.29 -4.50
CA THR A 76 7.90 4.40 -5.43
C THR A 76 7.30 5.70 -4.88
N SER A 77 6.13 5.65 -4.25
CA SER A 77 5.50 6.82 -3.65
C SER A 77 6.33 7.40 -2.51
N MET A 78 6.86 6.54 -1.62
CA MET A 78 7.75 6.96 -0.54
C MET A 78 9.04 7.58 -1.09
N PHE A 79 9.63 6.99 -2.14
CA PHE A 79 10.81 7.56 -2.79
C PHE A 79 10.53 8.96 -3.37
N LEU A 80 9.40 9.16 -4.04
CA LEU A 80 9.00 10.47 -4.57
C LEU A 80 8.79 11.50 -3.47
N ILE A 81 8.10 11.15 -2.38
CA ILE A 81 7.91 12.03 -1.23
C ILE A 81 9.26 12.41 -0.62
N ILE A 82 10.13 11.42 -0.35
CA ILE A 82 11.44 11.64 0.27
C ILE A 82 12.32 12.51 -0.64
N CYS A 83 12.49 12.13 -1.91
CA CYS A 83 13.31 12.87 -2.87
C CYS A 83 12.85 14.33 -2.99
N HIS A 84 11.54 14.58 -2.98
CA HIS A 84 11.01 15.93 -3.08
C HIS A 84 11.11 16.73 -1.77
N THR A 85 10.94 16.07 -0.62
CA THR A 85 11.06 16.72 0.70
C THR A 85 12.51 17.07 1.04
N TRP A 86 13.50 16.37 0.49
CA TRP A 86 14.92 16.68 0.74
C TRP A 86 15.38 18.05 0.21
N GLY A 87 14.62 18.65 -0.71
CA GLY A 87 14.89 20.00 -1.22
C GLY A 87 14.26 21.14 -0.40
N PHE A 88 13.38 20.82 0.56
CA PHE A 88 12.70 21.82 1.39
C PHE A 88 12.82 21.43 2.87
N PRO A 89 13.69 22.10 3.66
CA PRO A 89 13.70 21.91 5.09
C PRO A 89 12.34 22.37 5.62
N LEU A 90 11.60 21.43 6.23
CA LEU A 90 10.43 21.71 7.05
C LEU A 90 10.87 22.61 8.21
N PHE A 91 10.88 23.91 7.98
CA PHE A 91 10.90 24.88 9.06
C PHE A 91 9.55 24.78 9.77
N PHE A 92 9.55 24.02 10.86
CA PHE A 92 8.55 24.16 11.91
C PHE A 92 8.82 25.51 12.58
N GLU A 93 7.98 26.50 12.28
CA GLU A 93 7.83 27.72 13.09
C GLU A 93 6.61 27.56 14.01
#